data_AF-A0A929CMF9-F1
#
_entry.id   AF-A0A929CMF9-F1
#
_cell.length_a   1.000
_cell.length_b   1.000
_cell.length_c   1.000
_cell.angle_alpha   90.00
_cell.angle_beta   90.00
_cell.angle_gamma   90.00
#
_symmetry.space_group_name_H-M   'P 1'
#
loop_
_entity.id
_entity.type
_entity.pdbx_description
1 polymer ?
#
loop_
_entity_poly.entity_id
_entity_poly.type
_entity_poly.pdbx_seq_one_letter_code
_entity_poly.pdbx_strand_id
1 'polypeptide(L)'
;YTSKGLKKFLKDMVETDVEVLGSTENFERSYHLGSFCISISCQILQNKKLKSYWRKYKLTDIRPVVIRRGEMGLTKALKKCISSDLNYQALLNVSHFLKSVEANPSIIDFYLQNQRSSERITTWKKVSAKSIVNLISKKYLFDHNKESKNGFMISEIDHKLFDAYYLNTVDDIMVFLKSITSDKTCPDRDLVKNIIVAELGEAFISGSQVHQNAPILLNIGLPFVKLDGQYRGAFNQEDIYNITRQLNKIEAGELQYLLSNRPYGGTTLVSWKLTAFMRGLI
;
A
#
# COMPACT_ATOMS: atom_id res chain seq x y z
N TYR A 1 -9.87 -0.74 -11.20
CA TYR A 1 -10.72 0.43 -11.51
C TYR A 1 -12.15 0.05 -11.27
N THR A 2 -13.08 0.99 -11.13
CA THR A 2 -14.51 0.72 -11.00
C THR A 2 -15.35 1.99 -11.10
N SER A 3 -16.59 1.86 -11.57
CA SER A 3 -17.64 2.88 -11.43
C SER A 3 -18.18 2.96 -9.99
N LYS A 4 -18.05 1.89 -9.20
CA LYS A 4 -18.48 1.85 -7.80
C LYS A 4 -17.69 2.87 -6.98
N GLY A 5 -18.39 3.78 -6.31
CA GLY A 5 -17.74 4.80 -5.47
C GLY A 5 -17.06 5.92 -6.26
N LEU A 6 -16.99 5.87 -7.59
CA LEU A 6 -16.37 6.91 -8.43
C LEU A 6 -16.99 8.29 -8.20
N LYS A 7 -18.33 8.37 -8.11
CA LYS A 7 -19.03 9.63 -7.84
C LYS A 7 -18.60 10.25 -6.50
N LYS A 8 -18.52 9.43 -5.45
CA LYS A 8 -18.06 9.89 -4.12
C LYS A 8 -16.60 10.33 -4.19
N PHE A 9 -15.73 9.53 -4.81
CA PHE A 9 -14.32 9.87 -4.99
C PHE A 9 -14.13 11.20 -5.72
N LEU A 10 -14.82 11.42 -6.84
CA LEU A 10 -14.74 12.69 -7.58
C LEU A 10 -15.27 13.85 -6.75
N LYS A 11 -16.36 13.65 -6.01
CA LYS A 11 -16.88 14.64 -5.08
C LYS A 11 -15.83 15.02 -4.04
N ASP A 12 -15.24 14.04 -3.36
CA ASP A 12 -14.22 14.25 -2.31
C ASP A 12 -12.94 14.92 -2.88
N MET A 13 -12.61 14.68 -4.16
CA MET A 13 -11.48 15.33 -4.83
C MET A 13 -11.78 16.76 -5.29
N VAL A 14 -13.02 17.10 -5.64
CA VAL A 14 -13.39 18.42 -6.17
C VAL A 14 -13.91 19.36 -5.07
N GLU A 15 -14.74 18.85 -4.17
CA GLU A 15 -15.35 19.59 -3.07
C GLU A 15 -14.45 19.50 -1.83
N THR A 16 -13.25 20.08 -1.92
CA THR A 16 -12.28 20.13 -0.82
C THR A 16 -11.72 21.54 -0.65
N ASP A 17 -11.49 21.93 0.61
CA ASP A 17 -10.80 23.17 0.96
C ASP A 17 -9.28 23.01 0.94
N VAL A 18 -8.76 21.79 0.74
CA VAL A 18 -7.33 21.51 0.65
C VAL A 18 -6.79 22.08 -0.66
N GLU A 19 -5.80 22.96 -0.58
CA GLU A 19 -5.28 23.66 -1.77
C GLU A 19 -4.65 22.71 -2.81
N VAL A 20 -4.04 21.61 -2.35
CA VAL A 20 -3.45 20.55 -3.16
C VAL A 20 -3.77 19.19 -2.54
N LEU A 21 -4.61 18.41 -3.22
CA LEU A 21 -5.06 17.09 -2.77
C LEU A 21 -4.73 16.03 -3.81
N GLY A 22 -3.87 15.07 -3.47
CA GLY A 22 -3.63 13.88 -4.29
C GLY A 22 -4.59 12.75 -3.93
N SER A 23 -4.85 11.81 -4.84
CA SER A 23 -5.63 10.61 -4.50
C SER A 23 -4.93 9.71 -3.49
N THR A 24 -3.60 9.59 -3.60
CA THR A 24 -2.73 8.69 -2.83
C THR A 24 -1.34 9.30 -2.69
N GLU A 25 -0.48 8.67 -1.89
CA GLU A 25 0.90 9.05 -1.62
C GLU A 25 1.90 8.05 -2.21
N ASN A 26 3.17 8.45 -2.26
CA ASN A 26 4.28 7.60 -2.67
C ASN A 26 5.51 7.87 -1.81
N PHE A 27 6.06 6.79 -1.24
CA PHE A 27 7.20 6.77 -0.33
C PHE A 27 8.42 6.04 -0.92
N GLU A 28 8.38 5.55 -2.17
CA GLU A 28 9.42 4.68 -2.76
C GLU A 28 10.82 5.33 -2.81
N ARG A 29 10.90 6.64 -3.06
CA ARG A 29 12.18 7.35 -3.24
C ARG A 29 12.28 8.58 -2.35
N SER A 30 11.22 9.37 -2.37
CA SER A 30 11.03 10.59 -1.60
C SER A 30 9.53 10.79 -1.52
N TYR A 31 9.04 11.26 -0.38
CA TYR A 31 7.62 11.54 -0.21
C TYR A 31 7.10 12.50 -1.29
N HIS A 32 6.07 12.08 -2.02
CA HIS A 32 5.30 12.90 -2.95
C HIS A 32 3.86 12.38 -3.10
N LEU A 33 2.99 13.20 -3.68
CA LEU A 33 1.65 12.75 -4.06
C LEU A 33 1.75 11.88 -5.32
N GLY A 34 1.01 10.77 -5.34
CA GLY A 34 0.86 9.96 -6.54
C GLY A 34 0.19 10.79 -7.63
N SER A 35 0.87 11.04 -8.74
CA SER A 35 0.45 11.98 -9.78
C SER A 35 -0.62 11.46 -10.74
N PHE A 36 -1.52 10.58 -10.27
CA PHE A 36 -2.60 10.00 -11.08
C PHE A 36 -3.83 10.89 -11.09
N CYS A 37 -4.22 11.37 -9.92
CA CYS A 37 -5.33 12.29 -9.75
C CYS A 37 -4.94 13.28 -8.66
N ILE A 38 -4.79 14.54 -9.04
CA ILE A 38 -4.45 15.64 -8.14
C ILE A 38 -5.48 16.74 -8.37
N SER A 39 -6.16 17.14 -7.30
CA SER A 39 -6.95 18.36 -7.24
C SER A 39 -6.05 19.51 -6.81
N ILE A 40 -6.15 20.63 -7.53
CA ILE A 40 -5.35 21.82 -7.28
C ILE A 40 -6.30 23.01 -7.31
N SER A 41 -6.33 23.75 -6.21
CA SER A 41 -7.11 24.97 -6.10
C SER A 41 -6.72 26.02 -7.16
N CYS A 42 -7.68 26.85 -7.55
CA CYS A 42 -7.46 27.88 -8.56
C CYS A 42 -6.32 28.85 -8.17
N GLN A 43 -6.21 29.21 -6.89
CA GLN A 43 -5.16 30.08 -6.37
C GLN A 43 -3.75 29.50 -6.61
N ILE A 44 -3.57 28.20 -6.38
CA ILE A 44 -2.30 27.51 -6.63
C ILE A 44 -2.00 27.45 -8.14
N LEU A 45 -3.00 27.13 -8.97
CA LEU A 45 -2.87 27.14 -10.44
C LEU A 45 -2.45 28.52 -10.98
N GLN A 46 -2.93 29.59 -10.36
CA GLN A 46 -2.60 30.95 -10.76
C GLN A 46 -1.22 31.42 -10.29
N ASN A 47 -0.59 30.72 -9.34
CA ASN A 47 0.67 31.10 -8.72
C ASN A 47 1.83 31.16 -9.74
N LYS A 48 2.60 32.27 -9.72
CA LYS A 48 3.74 32.51 -10.62
C LYS A 48 4.82 31.42 -10.53
N LYS A 49 5.05 30.85 -9.34
CA LYS A 49 6.05 29.80 -9.12
C LYS A 49 5.65 28.51 -9.83
N LEU A 50 4.39 28.08 -9.69
CA LEU A 50 3.87 26.89 -10.37
C LEU A 50 3.86 27.06 -11.90
N LYS A 51 3.40 28.23 -12.39
CA LYS A 51 3.46 28.56 -13.82
C LYS A 51 4.89 28.55 -14.37
N SER A 52 5.86 29.08 -13.61
CA SER A 52 7.28 29.02 -14.00
C SER A 52 7.82 27.60 -14.04
N TYR A 53 7.38 26.71 -13.14
CA TYR A 53 7.77 25.31 -13.17
C TYR A 53 7.29 24.65 -14.47
N TRP A 54 6.00 24.79 -14.80
CA TRP A 54 5.42 24.18 -16.00
C TRP A 54 6.04 24.71 -17.30
N ARG A 55 6.30 26.03 -17.40
CA ARG A 55 6.98 26.61 -18.58
C ARG A 55 8.39 26.07 -18.82
N LYS A 56 9.07 25.61 -17.76
CA LYS A 56 10.43 25.06 -17.82
C LYS A 56 10.45 23.53 -17.91
N TYR A 57 9.33 22.88 -17.66
CA TYR A 57 9.23 21.43 -17.66
C TYR A 57 9.38 20.89 -19.08
N LYS A 58 10.41 20.06 -19.31
CA LYS A 58 10.67 19.41 -20.60
C LYS A 58 10.08 18.01 -20.59
N LEU A 59 9.20 17.73 -21.54
CA LEU A 59 8.60 16.41 -21.74
C LEU A 59 9.67 15.39 -22.13
N THR A 60 9.52 14.16 -21.64
CA THR A 60 10.40 13.03 -21.92
C THR A 60 9.70 11.74 -21.48
N ASP A 61 9.97 10.64 -22.17
CA ASP A 61 9.45 9.31 -21.80
C ASP A 61 10.42 8.55 -20.88
N ILE A 62 11.56 9.15 -20.53
CA ILE A 62 12.55 8.53 -19.64
C ILE A 62 12.02 8.58 -18.21
N ARG A 63 11.50 7.46 -17.71
CA ARG A 63 10.82 7.36 -16.40
C ARG A 63 11.65 7.94 -15.24
N PRO A 64 12.96 7.64 -15.06
CA PRO A 64 13.74 8.27 -13.99
C PRO A 64 13.75 9.81 -14.06
N VAL A 65 13.71 10.38 -15.27
CA VAL A 65 13.66 11.83 -15.46
C VAL A 65 12.26 12.35 -15.15
N VAL A 66 11.20 11.67 -15.59
CA VAL A 66 9.80 12.00 -15.26
C VAL A 66 9.55 11.96 -13.76
N ILE A 67 10.00 10.92 -13.04
CA ILE A 67 9.84 10.85 -11.59
C ILE A 67 10.57 12.01 -10.91
N ARG A 68 11.83 12.24 -11.28
CA ARG A 68 12.67 13.25 -10.60
C ARG A 68 12.26 14.69 -10.92
N ARG A 69 12.00 15.00 -12.20
CA ARG A 69 11.70 16.37 -12.66
C ARG A 69 10.21 16.65 -12.66
N GLY A 70 9.39 15.64 -12.91
CA GLY A 70 7.94 15.69 -12.98
C GLY A 70 7.34 15.49 -11.60
N GLU A 71 7.26 14.26 -11.10
CA GLU A 71 6.55 13.94 -9.85
C GLU A 71 7.15 14.67 -8.62
N MET A 72 8.45 14.50 -8.40
CA MET A 72 9.17 15.17 -7.30
C MET A 72 9.35 16.67 -7.55
N GLY A 73 9.52 17.09 -8.80
CA GLY A 73 9.67 18.50 -9.17
C GLY A 73 8.38 19.28 -8.97
N LEU A 74 7.25 18.71 -9.38
CA LEU A 74 5.90 19.23 -9.17
C LEU A 74 5.61 19.33 -7.68
N THR A 75 5.92 18.29 -6.89
CA THR A 75 5.79 18.32 -5.43
C THR A 75 6.52 19.51 -4.82
N LYS A 76 7.79 19.73 -5.20
CA LYS A 76 8.57 20.89 -4.74
C LYS A 76 7.99 22.22 -5.19
N ALA A 77 7.40 22.29 -6.38
CA ALA A 77 6.77 23.51 -6.88
C ALA A 77 5.49 23.82 -6.10
N LEU A 78 4.64 22.81 -5.86
CA LEU A 78 3.39 22.92 -5.12
C LEU A 78 3.65 23.32 -3.66
N LYS A 79 4.60 22.66 -2.97
CA LYS A 79 4.99 23.03 -1.60
C LYS A 79 5.51 24.46 -1.43
N LYS A 80 5.97 25.11 -2.50
CA LYS A 80 6.38 26.53 -2.49
C LYS A 80 5.21 27.51 -2.70
N CYS A 81 4.04 27.00 -3.05
CA CYS A 81 2.84 27.76 -3.38
C CYS A 81 1.76 27.67 -2.30
N ILE A 82 1.69 26.55 -1.59
CA ILE A 82 0.71 26.32 -0.52
C ILE A 82 0.89 27.31 0.63
N SER A 83 -0.22 27.64 1.30
CA SER A 83 -0.25 28.53 2.45
C SER A 83 0.22 27.87 3.74
N SER A 84 0.05 26.56 3.88
CA SER A 84 0.55 25.75 5.01
C SER A 84 0.77 24.30 4.59
N ASP A 85 1.55 23.54 5.36
CA ASP A 85 1.75 22.10 5.09
C ASP A 85 0.45 21.29 5.21
N LEU A 86 -0.54 21.77 5.97
CA LEU A 86 -1.88 21.16 6.06
C LEU A 86 -2.64 21.25 4.74
N ASN A 87 -2.26 22.14 3.81
CA ASN A 87 -2.89 22.27 2.51
C ASN A 87 -2.25 21.40 1.42
N TYR A 88 -1.39 20.46 1.82
CA TYR A 88 -0.80 19.45 0.95
C TYR A 88 -1.09 18.06 1.50
N GLN A 89 -2.13 17.41 0.99
CA GLN A 89 -2.62 16.14 1.53
C GLN A 89 -2.86 15.10 0.44
N ALA A 90 -3.04 13.85 0.86
CA ALA A 90 -3.64 12.82 0.05
C ALA A 90 -4.97 12.34 0.65
N LEU A 91 -5.95 12.10 -0.21
CA LEU A 91 -7.29 11.64 0.17
C LEU A 91 -7.23 10.27 0.85
N LEU A 92 -6.53 9.31 0.24
CA LEU A 92 -6.38 7.95 0.77
C LEU A 92 -4.99 7.75 1.38
N ASN A 93 -4.70 8.52 2.43
CA ASN A 93 -3.47 8.38 3.24
C ASN A 93 -3.63 7.31 4.34
N VAL A 94 -2.58 7.11 5.15
CA VAL A 94 -2.60 6.15 6.26
C VAL A 94 -3.69 6.47 7.29
N SER A 95 -3.95 7.74 7.57
CA SER A 95 -5.01 8.15 8.50
C SER A 95 -6.39 7.76 7.98
N HIS A 96 -6.65 7.89 6.67
CA HIS A 96 -7.88 7.42 6.05
C HIS A 96 -8.01 5.89 6.13
N PHE A 97 -6.91 5.17 5.89
CA PHE A 97 -6.86 3.72 6.05
C PHE A 97 -7.20 3.30 7.50
N LEU A 98 -6.56 3.88 8.51
CA LEU A 98 -6.82 3.57 9.92
C LEU A 98 -8.27 3.86 10.32
N LYS A 99 -8.81 5.02 9.92
CA LYS A 99 -10.24 5.35 10.13
C LYS A 99 -11.18 4.37 9.43
N SER A 100 -10.80 3.89 8.25
CA SER A 100 -11.59 2.88 7.53
C SER A 100 -11.61 1.56 8.30
N VAL A 101 -10.47 1.16 8.88
CA VAL A 101 -10.37 -0.04 9.73
C VAL A 101 -11.19 0.10 11.02
N GLU A 102 -11.15 1.27 11.67
CA GLU A 102 -11.98 1.56 12.85
C GLU A 102 -13.48 1.45 12.52
N ALA A 103 -13.90 2.01 11.38
CA ALA A 103 -15.28 1.95 10.93
C ALA A 103 -15.71 0.55 10.46
N ASN A 104 -14.78 -0.22 9.90
CA ASN A 104 -15.01 -1.58 9.44
C ASN A 104 -13.80 -2.50 9.73
N PRO A 105 -13.80 -3.20 10.88
CA PRO A 105 -12.71 -4.09 11.26
C PRO A 105 -12.47 -5.26 10.28
N SER A 106 -13.44 -5.61 9.43
CA SER A 106 -13.27 -6.67 8.42
C SER A 106 -12.20 -6.33 7.38
N ILE A 107 -11.81 -5.05 7.27
CA ILE A 107 -10.72 -4.60 6.41
C ILE A 107 -9.39 -5.25 6.82
N ILE A 108 -9.20 -5.61 8.09
CA ILE A 108 -7.97 -6.26 8.57
C ILE A 108 -7.78 -7.60 7.87
N ASP A 109 -8.78 -8.48 7.94
CA ASP A 109 -8.73 -9.80 7.30
C ASP A 109 -8.66 -9.67 5.78
N PHE A 110 -9.42 -8.72 5.22
CA PHE A 110 -9.33 -8.42 3.80
C PHE A 110 -7.91 -7.99 3.40
N TYR A 111 -7.23 -7.15 4.20
CA TYR A 111 -5.84 -6.78 3.98
C TYR A 111 -4.93 -7.99 4.02
N LEU A 112 -4.97 -8.78 5.09
CA LEU A 112 -4.13 -9.95 5.26
C LEU A 112 -4.23 -10.91 4.07
N GLN A 113 -5.43 -11.10 3.52
CA GLN A 113 -5.71 -11.99 2.38
C GLN A 113 -5.42 -11.39 1.00
N ASN A 114 -5.35 -10.05 0.89
CA ASN A 114 -5.22 -9.34 -0.40
C ASN A 114 -3.96 -8.47 -0.47
N GLN A 115 -2.93 -8.79 0.30
CA GLN A 115 -1.64 -8.12 0.15
C GLN A 115 -1.04 -8.43 -1.21
N ARG A 116 -0.21 -7.51 -1.69
CA ARG A 116 0.61 -7.75 -2.87
C ARG A 116 1.48 -9.00 -2.66
N SER A 117 1.31 -10.01 -3.50
CA SER A 117 2.08 -11.25 -3.45
C SER A 117 3.25 -11.28 -4.44
N SER A 118 3.31 -10.36 -5.41
CA SER A 118 4.49 -10.25 -6.28
C SER A 118 5.79 -10.06 -5.48
N GLU A 119 6.82 -10.85 -5.79
CA GLU A 119 8.16 -10.72 -5.19
C GLU A 119 9.15 -9.94 -6.07
N ARG A 120 8.70 -9.47 -7.24
CA ARG A 120 9.58 -8.79 -8.22
C ARG A 120 10.05 -7.41 -7.75
N ILE A 121 9.30 -6.81 -6.82
CA ILE A 121 9.68 -5.57 -6.11
C ILE A 121 9.99 -5.94 -4.67
N THR A 122 11.28 -6.07 -4.36
CA THR A 122 11.77 -6.68 -3.11
C THR A 122 11.90 -5.72 -1.94
N THR A 123 11.83 -4.40 -2.17
CA THR A 123 12.12 -3.39 -1.14
C THR A 123 10.92 -2.97 -0.30
N TRP A 124 9.70 -3.29 -0.72
CA TRP A 124 8.49 -2.81 -0.02
C TRP A 124 8.04 -3.79 1.06
N LYS A 125 7.72 -3.25 2.24
CA LYS A 125 7.30 -4.03 3.41
C LYS A 125 6.00 -4.78 3.11
N LYS A 126 5.95 -6.05 3.48
CA LYS A 126 4.73 -6.87 3.50
C LYS A 126 4.53 -7.40 4.90
N VAL A 127 3.28 -7.57 5.29
CA VAL A 127 2.94 -8.13 6.60
C VAL A 127 2.73 -9.62 6.44
N SER A 128 3.39 -10.40 7.29
CA SER A 128 3.16 -11.84 7.39
C SER A 128 2.63 -12.16 8.79
N ALA A 129 1.85 -13.23 8.92
CA ALA A 129 1.46 -13.71 10.24
C ALA A 129 2.69 -14.02 11.11
N LYS A 130 3.77 -14.56 10.52
CA LYS A 130 5.06 -14.76 11.19
C LYS A 130 5.63 -13.45 11.75
N SER A 131 5.60 -12.35 11.01
CA SER A 131 6.10 -11.06 11.52
C SER A 131 5.23 -10.51 12.65
N ILE A 132 3.91 -10.68 12.57
CA ILE A 132 2.97 -10.29 13.64
C ILE A 132 3.23 -11.10 14.90
N VAL A 133 3.25 -12.43 14.80
CA VAL A 133 3.55 -13.33 15.92
C VAL A 133 4.90 -12.97 16.53
N ASN A 134 5.95 -12.83 15.72
CA ASN A 134 7.28 -12.48 16.23
C ASN A 134 7.28 -11.14 16.99
N LEU A 135 6.49 -10.16 16.56
CA LEU A 135 6.39 -8.87 17.25
C LEU A 135 5.65 -9.02 18.58
N ILE A 136 4.54 -9.76 18.60
CA ILE A 136 3.80 -10.08 19.82
C ILE A 136 4.71 -10.83 20.79
N SER A 137 5.40 -11.86 20.30
CA SER A 137 6.33 -12.67 21.07
C SER A 137 7.44 -11.82 21.67
N LYS A 138 8.14 -11.01 20.87
CA LYS A 138 9.24 -10.18 21.37
C LYS A 138 8.81 -9.13 22.39
N LYS A 139 7.60 -8.59 22.25
CA LYS A 139 7.15 -7.45 23.06
C LYS A 139 6.42 -7.86 24.33
N TYR A 140 5.67 -8.96 24.29
CA TYR A 140 4.75 -9.33 25.38
C TYR A 140 4.96 -10.75 25.92
N LEU A 141 5.66 -11.61 25.17
CA LEU A 141 5.93 -12.98 25.62
C LEU A 141 7.32 -13.05 26.26
N PHE A 142 7.37 -13.65 27.45
CA PHE A 142 8.61 -13.82 28.21
C PHE A 142 9.00 -15.30 28.20
N ASP A 143 10.23 -15.60 27.77
CA ASP A 143 10.78 -16.96 27.78
C ASP A 143 11.48 -17.20 29.13
N HIS A 144 10.86 -18.01 29.98
CA HIS A 144 11.37 -18.26 31.32
C HIS A 144 12.70 -19.06 31.33
N ASN A 145 13.07 -19.71 30.22
CA ASN A 145 14.34 -20.44 30.09
C ASN A 145 15.53 -19.52 29.74
N LYS A 146 15.30 -18.21 29.52
CA LYS A 146 16.32 -17.22 29.14
C LYS A 146 16.63 -16.13 30.19
N GLU A 147 16.49 -16.48 31.48
CA GLU A 147 16.87 -15.69 32.69
C GLU A 147 15.74 -14.91 33.39
N SER A 148 15.41 -15.42 34.58
CA SER A 148 15.02 -14.75 35.84
C SER A 148 14.00 -13.60 35.89
N LYS A 149 12.97 -13.87 36.70
CA LYS A 149 12.15 -12.97 37.55
C LYS A 149 11.09 -12.11 36.85
N ASN A 150 9.86 -12.59 37.00
CA ASN A 150 8.56 -11.90 36.87
C ASN A 150 8.01 -11.75 35.46
N GLY A 151 7.39 -12.81 34.93
CA GLY A 151 6.60 -12.73 33.71
C GLY A 151 6.03 -14.09 33.28
N PHE A 152 4.83 -14.07 32.71
CA PHE A 152 3.92 -15.18 32.38
C PHE A 152 4.53 -16.42 31.67
N MET A 153 3.92 -17.60 31.88
CA MET A 153 4.39 -18.91 31.43
C MET A 153 4.21 -19.17 29.92
N ILE A 154 5.27 -19.72 29.29
CA ILE A 154 5.28 -20.26 27.92
C ILE A 154 6.06 -21.58 27.94
N SER A 155 5.46 -22.65 27.41
CA SER A 155 6.17 -23.88 27.05
C SER A 155 7.02 -23.60 25.80
N GLU A 156 8.28 -24.04 25.80
CA GLU A 156 9.25 -23.84 24.70
C GLU A 156 8.59 -23.69 23.32
N ILE A 157 8.83 -22.56 22.65
CA ILE A 157 8.50 -22.41 21.23
C ILE A 157 9.48 -23.33 20.49
N ASP A 158 9.16 -24.61 20.41
CA ASP A 158 9.90 -25.57 19.59
C ASP A 158 9.91 -24.99 18.17
N HIS A 159 11.09 -24.81 17.58
CA HIS A 159 11.21 -24.35 16.21
C HIS A 159 10.51 -25.30 15.21
N LYS A 160 10.09 -26.49 15.66
CA LYS A 160 9.19 -27.43 14.95
C LYS A 160 7.69 -27.05 15.00
N LEU A 161 7.22 -26.14 15.86
CA LEU A 161 5.80 -25.71 15.93
C LEU A 161 5.33 -24.86 14.74
N PHE A 162 6.23 -24.50 13.81
CA PHE A 162 5.85 -23.99 12.49
C PHE A 162 5.50 -25.11 11.50
N ASP A 163 5.07 -26.29 11.99
CA ASP A 163 4.41 -27.31 11.17
C ASP A 163 3.09 -26.73 10.60
N ALA A 164 3.25 -26.01 9.49
CA ALA A 164 2.26 -25.52 8.53
C ALA A 164 0.93 -24.97 9.09
N TYR A 165 0.96 -23.88 9.87
CA TYR A 165 -0.24 -23.07 10.11
C TYR A 165 -0.50 -22.11 8.95
N TYR A 166 -1.68 -22.21 8.33
CA TYR A 166 -2.16 -21.23 7.36
C TYR A 166 -2.86 -20.09 8.11
N LEU A 167 -2.20 -18.94 8.19
CA LEU A 167 -2.64 -17.80 8.98
C LEU A 167 -3.00 -16.65 8.03
N ASN A 168 -4.29 -16.42 7.79
CA ASN A 168 -4.73 -15.35 6.89
C ASN A 168 -5.83 -14.44 7.47
N THR A 169 -6.31 -14.73 8.67
CA THR A 169 -7.22 -13.88 9.44
C THR A 169 -6.68 -13.55 10.84
N VAL A 170 -7.30 -12.58 11.51
CA VAL A 170 -7.10 -12.33 12.94
C VAL A 170 -7.42 -13.58 13.76
N ASP A 171 -8.48 -14.33 13.42
CA ASP A 171 -8.86 -15.53 14.16
C ASP A 171 -7.81 -16.64 14.04
N ASP A 172 -7.21 -16.85 12.88
CA ASP A 172 -6.14 -17.85 12.74
C ASP A 172 -4.93 -17.48 13.61
N ILE A 173 -4.56 -16.18 13.61
CA ILE A 173 -3.48 -15.68 14.45
C ILE A 173 -3.80 -15.89 15.93
N MET A 174 -5.05 -15.63 16.35
CA MET A 174 -5.49 -15.87 17.73
C MET A 174 -5.43 -17.35 18.09
N VAL A 175 -5.89 -18.24 17.22
CA VAL A 175 -5.84 -19.70 17.43
C VAL A 175 -4.40 -20.17 17.55
N PHE A 176 -3.50 -19.66 16.70
CA PHE A 176 -2.08 -19.97 16.79
C PHE A 176 -1.44 -19.44 18.08
N LEU A 177 -1.73 -18.20 18.48
CA LEU A 177 -1.23 -17.66 19.75
C LEU A 177 -1.71 -18.50 20.94
N LYS A 178 -2.96 -18.96 20.92
CA LYS A 178 -3.49 -19.90 21.93
C LYS A 178 -2.81 -21.26 21.91
N SER A 179 -2.35 -21.76 20.76
CA SER A 179 -1.67 -23.06 20.71
C SER A 179 -0.23 -22.99 21.27
N ILE A 180 0.40 -21.82 21.25
CA ILE A 180 1.75 -21.60 21.78
C ILE A 180 1.79 -20.92 23.15
N THR A 181 0.64 -20.55 23.71
CA THR A 181 0.52 -19.96 25.05
C THR A 181 -0.43 -20.79 25.90
N SER A 182 -0.27 -20.77 27.22
CA SER A 182 -1.27 -21.39 28.09
C SER A 182 -2.57 -20.56 28.09
N ASP A 183 -3.74 -21.16 28.35
CA ASP A 183 -5.03 -20.45 28.37
C ASP A 183 -5.05 -19.20 29.28
N LYS A 184 -4.22 -19.18 30.33
CA LYS A 184 -4.07 -18.04 31.25
C LYS A 184 -3.16 -16.92 30.74
N THR A 185 -2.46 -17.13 29.61
CA THR A 185 -1.42 -16.24 29.07
C THR A 185 -1.66 -15.84 27.62
N CYS A 186 -2.78 -16.26 27.02
CA CYS A 186 -3.17 -15.82 25.68
C CYS A 186 -3.40 -14.30 25.65
N PRO A 187 -2.79 -13.57 24.69
CA PRO A 187 -3.04 -12.15 24.51
C PRO A 187 -4.52 -11.85 24.29
N ASP A 188 -4.96 -10.69 24.78
CA ASP A 188 -6.29 -10.17 24.50
C ASP A 188 -6.50 -9.94 22.98
N ARG A 189 -7.71 -10.18 22.49
CA ARG A 189 -8.02 -10.08 21.05
C ARG A 189 -7.86 -8.66 20.53
N ASP A 190 -8.25 -7.66 21.31
CA ASP A 190 -8.17 -6.27 20.86
C ASP A 190 -6.72 -5.77 20.91
N LEU A 191 -5.91 -6.25 21.86
CA LEU A 191 -4.46 -6.07 21.83
C LEU A 191 -3.84 -6.63 20.54
N VAL A 192 -4.18 -7.87 20.16
CA VAL A 192 -3.66 -8.49 18.93
C VAL A 192 -4.10 -7.72 17.69
N LYS A 193 -5.37 -7.31 17.61
CA LYS A 193 -5.87 -6.46 16.52
C LYS A 193 -5.09 -5.15 16.42
N ASN A 194 -4.88 -4.44 17.53
CA ASN A 194 -4.16 -3.17 17.53
C ASN A 194 -2.72 -3.32 17.00
N ILE A 195 -2.06 -4.43 17.32
CA ILE A 195 -0.73 -4.76 16.81
C ILE A 195 -0.78 -5.04 15.31
N ILE A 196 -1.75 -5.83 14.85
CA ILE A 196 -1.93 -6.11 13.42
C ILE A 196 -2.19 -4.80 12.66
N VAL A 197 -3.08 -3.94 13.16
CA VAL A 197 -3.41 -2.65 12.53
C VAL A 197 -2.17 -1.75 12.44
N ALA A 198 -1.35 -1.70 13.49
CA ALA A 198 -0.09 -0.96 13.46
C ALA A 198 0.86 -1.48 12.37
N GLU A 199 1.04 -2.81 12.28
CA GLU A 199 1.90 -3.43 11.26
C GLU A 199 1.37 -3.22 9.83
N LEU A 200 0.05 -3.30 9.65
CA LEU A 200 -0.61 -3.00 8.37
C LEU A 200 -0.44 -1.52 8.01
N GLY A 201 -0.54 -0.59 8.96
CA GLY A 201 -0.30 0.83 8.74
C GLY A 201 1.12 1.12 8.26
N GLU A 202 2.12 0.48 8.88
CA GLU A 202 3.52 0.57 8.45
C GLU A 202 3.75 0.00 7.04
N ALA A 203 3.10 -1.12 6.69
CA ALA A 203 3.17 -1.66 5.34
C ALA A 203 2.43 -0.77 4.33
N PHE A 204 1.34 -0.12 4.74
CA PHE A 204 0.55 0.77 3.89
C PHE A 204 1.35 1.99 3.42
N ILE A 205 2.24 2.52 4.27
CA ILE A 205 3.13 3.65 3.93
C ILE A 205 4.46 3.21 3.28
N SER A 206 4.59 1.93 2.89
CA SER A 206 5.80 1.43 2.23
C SER A 206 5.71 1.51 0.71
N GLY A 207 6.69 2.18 0.09
CA GLY A 207 6.80 2.24 -1.37
C GLY A 207 5.71 3.08 -2.03
N SER A 208 5.28 2.66 -3.23
CA SER A 208 4.21 3.35 -3.96
C SER A 208 2.84 2.77 -3.58
N GLN A 209 1.99 3.55 -2.92
CA GLN A 209 0.69 3.05 -2.41
C GLN A 209 -0.18 2.41 -3.50
N VAL A 210 -0.32 3.03 -4.68
CA VAL A 210 -1.14 2.48 -5.78
C VAL A 210 -0.65 1.15 -6.35
N HIS A 211 0.60 0.77 -6.11
CA HIS A 211 1.17 -0.50 -6.54
C HIS A 211 1.23 -1.50 -5.37
N GLN A 212 1.56 -1.03 -4.17
CA GLN A 212 1.68 -1.86 -2.97
C GLN A 212 0.31 -2.29 -2.43
N ASN A 213 -0.67 -1.36 -2.44
CA ASN A 213 -1.94 -1.50 -1.75
C ASN A 213 -3.13 -1.50 -2.72
N ALA A 214 -2.96 -1.86 -4.00
CA ALA A 214 -4.00 -1.72 -5.01
C ALA A 214 -5.34 -2.39 -4.61
N PRO A 215 -5.36 -3.63 -4.08
CA PRO A 215 -6.60 -4.26 -3.62
C PRO A 215 -7.26 -3.48 -2.48
N ILE A 216 -6.47 -2.98 -1.53
CA ILE A 216 -6.97 -2.26 -0.35
C ILE A 216 -7.48 -0.89 -0.72
N LEU A 217 -6.73 -0.15 -1.53
CA LEU A 217 -7.14 1.16 -2.04
C LEU A 217 -8.46 1.06 -2.79
N LEU A 218 -8.64 0.04 -3.64
CA LEU A 218 -9.91 -0.21 -4.33
C LEU A 218 -11.05 -0.47 -3.35
N ASN A 219 -10.80 -1.29 -2.32
CA ASN A 219 -11.78 -1.61 -1.28
C ASN A 219 -12.22 -0.37 -0.47
N ILE A 220 -11.28 0.53 -0.14
CA ILE A 220 -11.54 1.76 0.64
C ILE A 220 -11.92 2.98 -0.21
N GLY A 221 -12.13 2.80 -1.52
CA GLY A 221 -12.78 3.81 -2.38
C GLY A 221 -11.92 4.46 -3.48
N LEU A 222 -10.74 3.93 -3.79
CA LEU A 222 -9.97 4.34 -4.98
C LEU A 222 -10.57 3.71 -6.25
N PRO A 223 -11.11 4.50 -7.20
CA PRO A 223 -11.84 3.92 -8.33
C PRO A 223 -10.93 3.52 -9.50
N PHE A 224 -9.60 3.59 -9.38
CA PHE A 224 -8.68 3.25 -10.47
C PHE A 224 -7.61 2.25 -10.04
N VAL A 225 -7.07 1.52 -11.01
CA VAL A 225 -5.94 0.60 -10.86
C VAL A 225 -4.95 0.94 -11.95
N LYS A 226 -3.66 0.90 -11.62
CA LYS A 226 -2.61 1.30 -12.56
C LYS A 226 -2.30 0.16 -13.55
N LEU A 227 -2.39 0.46 -14.84
CA LEU A 227 -2.31 -0.56 -15.90
C LEU A 227 -0.91 -1.11 -16.17
N ASP A 228 0.15 -0.39 -15.77
CA ASP A 228 1.53 -0.88 -15.90
C ASP A 228 1.96 -1.76 -14.70
N GLY A 229 1.09 -2.01 -13.72
CA GLY A 229 1.44 -2.77 -12.52
C GLY A 229 1.97 -4.17 -12.84
N GLN A 230 1.36 -4.91 -13.78
CA GLN A 230 1.88 -6.20 -14.22
C GLN A 230 3.16 -6.05 -15.04
N TYR A 231 3.16 -5.14 -16.02
CA TYR A 231 4.31 -4.90 -16.89
C TYR A 231 5.57 -4.53 -16.09
N ARG A 232 5.41 -3.76 -15.01
CA ARG A 232 6.48 -3.32 -14.10
C ARG A 232 6.76 -4.29 -12.94
N GLY A 233 6.04 -5.39 -12.86
CA GLY A 233 6.25 -6.42 -11.85
C GLY A 233 5.70 -6.07 -10.46
N ALA A 234 4.95 -4.98 -10.33
CA ALA A 234 4.19 -4.71 -9.11
C ALA A 234 3.11 -5.77 -8.87
N PHE A 235 2.48 -6.27 -9.94
CA PHE A 235 1.44 -7.29 -9.88
C PHE A 235 1.91 -8.60 -10.52
N ASN A 236 1.61 -9.71 -9.86
CA ASN A 236 1.58 -11.06 -10.45
C ASN A 236 0.12 -11.45 -10.80
N GLN A 237 -0.12 -12.71 -11.19
CA GLN A 237 -1.47 -13.17 -11.57
C GLN A 237 -2.44 -13.24 -10.38
N GLU A 238 -1.95 -13.58 -9.20
CA GLU A 238 -2.74 -13.60 -7.98
C GLU A 238 -3.18 -12.18 -7.59
N ASP A 239 -2.27 -11.21 -7.66
CA ASP A 239 -2.58 -9.79 -7.44
C ASP A 239 -3.70 -9.31 -8.38
N ILE A 240 -3.61 -9.66 -9.67
CA ILE A 240 -4.62 -9.31 -10.67
C ILE A 240 -5.97 -9.93 -10.32
N TYR A 241 -5.98 -11.22 -9.98
CA TYR A 241 -7.19 -11.93 -9.56
C TYR A 241 -7.83 -11.29 -8.31
N ASN A 242 -7.02 -10.93 -7.31
CA ASN A 242 -7.47 -10.28 -6.09
C ASN A 242 -8.02 -8.86 -6.32
N ILE A 243 -7.51 -8.15 -7.32
CA ILE A 243 -8.06 -6.86 -7.74
C ILE A 243 -9.38 -7.05 -8.49
N THR A 244 -9.42 -7.94 -9.48
CA THR A 244 -10.56 -8.08 -10.39
C THR A 244 -11.78 -8.69 -9.71
N ARG A 245 -11.60 -9.57 -8.70
CA ARG A 245 -12.72 -10.15 -7.92
C ARG A 245 -13.54 -9.13 -7.13
N GLN A 246 -13.02 -7.92 -6.94
CA GLN A 246 -13.73 -6.83 -6.28
C GLN A 246 -14.67 -6.06 -7.21
N LEU A 247 -14.59 -6.33 -8.51
CA LEU A 247 -15.27 -5.59 -9.56
C LEU A 247 -16.52 -6.33 -10.04
N ASN A 248 -17.41 -5.60 -10.71
CA ASN A 248 -18.48 -6.26 -11.46
C ASN A 248 -17.90 -7.06 -12.64
N LYS A 249 -18.65 -8.03 -13.16
CA LYS A 249 -18.17 -8.97 -14.20
C LYS A 249 -17.58 -8.28 -15.44
N ILE A 250 -18.18 -7.17 -15.88
CA ILE A 250 -17.75 -6.45 -17.08
C ILE A 250 -16.41 -5.74 -16.81
N GLU A 251 -16.35 -4.95 -15.74
CA GLU A 251 -15.14 -4.25 -15.30
C GLU A 251 -13.99 -5.22 -15.01
N ALA A 252 -14.30 -6.35 -14.36
CA ALA A 252 -13.32 -7.40 -14.05
C ALA A 252 -12.70 -7.99 -15.32
N GLY A 253 -13.52 -8.37 -16.29
CA GLY A 253 -13.07 -8.97 -17.55
C GLY A 253 -12.21 -8.00 -18.37
N GLU A 254 -12.62 -6.74 -18.46
CA GLU A 254 -11.83 -5.71 -19.13
C GLU A 254 -10.49 -5.48 -18.41
N LEU A 255 -10.44 -5.49 -17.07
CA LEU A 255 -9.22 -5.11 -16.33
C LEU A 255 -8.20 -6.22 -16.48
N GLN A 256 -8.68 -7.45 -16.35
CA GLN A 256 -7.88 -8.64 -16.53
C GLN A 256 -7.29 -8.69 -17.93
N TYR A 257 -8.06 -8.34 -18.97
CA TYR A 257 -7.56 -8.24 -20.34
C TYR A 257 -6.46 -7.16 -20.47
N LEU A 258 -6.72 -5.94 -19.98
CA LEU A 258 -5.78 -4.82 -20.08
C LEU A 258 -4.44 -5.10 -19.39
N LEU A 259 -4.47 -5.69 -18.18
CA LEU A 259 -3.25 -6.04 -17.44
C LEU A 259 -2.52 -7.20 -18.11
N SER A 260 -3.24 -8.29 -18.42
CA SER A 260 -2.64 -9.54 -18.94
C SER A 260 -1.97 -9.38 -20.30
N ASN A 261 -2.43 -8.44 -21.12
CA ASN A 261 -1.81 -8.12 -22.42
C ASN A 261 -0.45 -7.44 -22.32
N ARG A 262 -0.02 -7.04 -21.12
CA ARG A 262 1.28 -6.43 -20.88
C ARG A 262 2.04 -7.27 -19.84
N PRO A 263 2.55 -8.45 -20.23
CA PRO A 263 3.29 -9.31 -19.32
C PRO A 263 4.55 -8.62 -18.80
N TYR A 264 5.06 -9.10 -17.67
CA TYR A 264 6.20 -8.48 -17.00
C TYR A 264 7.43 -8.36 -17.91
N GLY A 265 7.87 -7.13 -18.14
CA GLY A 265 8.97 -6.83 -19.05
C GLY A 265 10.28 -7.50 -18.66
N GLY A 266 10.52 -7.71 -17.37
CA GLY A 266 11.74 -8.37 -16.88
C GLY A 266 11.85 -9.85 -17.25
N THR A 267 10.76 -10.48 -17.68
CA THR A 267 10.74 -11.88 -18.17
C THR A 267 10.50 -12.01 -19.66
N THR A 268 9.95 -10.97 -20.31
CA THR A 268 9.56 -11.03 -21.73
C THR A 268 10.47 -10.25 -22.66
N LEU A 269 11.22 -9.28 -22.14
CA LEU A 269 12.22 -8.53 -22.92
C LEU A 269 13.58 -9.22 -22.84
N VAL A 270 14.39 -9.05 -23.89
CA VAL A 270 15.74 -9.62 -23.99
C VAL A 270 16.77 -8.55 -24.38
N SER A 271 18.04 -8.82 -24.11
CA SER A 271 19.19 -8.01 -24.54
C SER A 271 19.06 -6.53 -24.16
N TRP A 272 19.29 -5.59 -25.10
CA TRP A 272 19.25 -4.16 -24.82
C TRP A 272 17.88 -3.69 -24.31
N LYS A 273 16.77 -4.32 -24.73
CA LYS A 273 15.42 -3.97 -24.29
C LYS A 273 15.24 -4.28 -22.81
N LEU A 274 15.71 -5.46 -22.37
CA LEU A 274 15.70 -5.82 -20.95
C LEU A 274 16.52 -4.82 -20.13
N THR A 275 17.73 -4.50 -20.57
CA THR A 275 18.59 -3.51 -19.90
C THR A 275 17.93 -2.15 -19.82
N ALA A 276 17.29 -1.69 -20.90
CA ALA A 276 16.56 -0.43 -20.95
C ALA A 276 15.35 -0.45 -19.99
N PHE A 277 14.57 -1.53 -19.98
CA PHE A 277 13.42 -1.71 -19.10
C PHE A 277 13.81 -1.68 -17.61
N MET A 278 14.86 -2.43 -17.23
CA MET A 278 15.34 -2.47 -15.85
C MET A 278 15.87 -1.11 -15.38
N ARG A 279 16.33 -0.26 -16.32
CA ARG A 279 16.74 1.13 -16.05
C ARG A 279 15.58 2.13 -16.17
N GLY A 280 14.37 1.69 -16.51
CA GLY A 280 13.19 2.55 -16.70
C GLY A 280 13.27 3.45 -17.94
N LEU A 281 13.99 3.04 -18.97
CA LEU A 281 14.11 3.77 -20.24
C LEU A 281 13.01 3.40 -21.25
N ILE A 282 12.36 2.24 -21.06
CA ILE A 282 11.18 1.75 -21.79
C ILE A 282 10.23 1.03 -20.81
#